data_AF-A0A7K3E4K0-F1
#
_entry.id   AF-A0A7K3E4K0-F1
#
_cell.length_a   1.000
_cell.length_b   1.000
_cell.length_c   1.000
_cell.angle_alpha   90.00
_cell.angle_beta   90.00
_cell.angle_gamma   90.00
#
_symmetry.space_group_name_H-M   'P 1'
#
loop_
_entity.id
_entity.type
_entity.pdbx_description
1 polymer ?
#
loop_
_entity_poly.entity_id
_entity_poly.type
_entity_poly.pdbx_seq_one_letter_code
_entity_poly.pdbx_strand_id
1 'polypeptide(L)' 'MNRPAPEGAIAEAAKAYSNRGRWGEVDVLGTLNSLDEPERRQGAALIRRGVSFSLSQRSNPRNKGLPS' A
#
# COMPACT_ATOMS: atom_id res chain seq x y z
N MET A 1 -4.68 -15.44 31.43
CA MET A 1 -5.21 -14.93 30.14
C MET A 1 -4.55 -15.75 29.03
N ASN A 2 -5.34 -16.47 28.23
CA ASN A 2 -4.83 -17.34 27.16
C ASN A 2 -4.56 -16.48 25.92
N ARG A 3 -3.31 -16.45 25.42
CA ARG A 3 -3.00 -15.75 24.17
C ARG A 3 -3.61 -16.57 23.03
N PRO A 4 -4.38 -15.97 22.11
CA PRO A 4 -4.82 -16.71 20.93
C PRO A 4 -3.59 -17.24 20.20
N ALA A 5 -3.69 -18.46 19.67
CA ALA A 5 -2.71 -18.99 18.74
C ALA A 5 -2.44 -17.93 17.64
N PRO A 6 -1.21 -17.80 17.15
CA PRO A 6 -0.81 -16.71 16.24
C PRO A 6 -1.75 -16.56 15.02
N GLU A 7 -2.28 -17.67 14.52
CA GLU A 7 -3.25 -17.71 13.42
C GLU A 7 -4.57 -17.02 13.78
N GLY A 8 -5.06 -17.23 15.01
CA GLY A 8 -6.26 -16.58 15.53
C GLY A 8 -6.10 -15.07 15.70
N ALA A 9 -4.92 -14.62 16.15
CA ALA A 9 -4.63 -13.19 16.25
C ALA A 9 -4.59 -12.51 14.87
N ILE A 10 -4.05 -13.20 13.86
CA ILE A 10 -4.01 -12.71 12.47
C ILE A 10 -5.43 -12.61 11.89
N ALA A 11 -6.28 -13.62 12.12
CA ALA A 11 -7.66 -13.61 11.64
C ALA A 11 -8.47 -12.45 12.25
N GLU A 12 -8.33 -12.23 13.56
CA GLU A 12 -8.98 -11.10 14.24
C GLU A 12 -8.49 -9.74 13.72
N ALA A 13 -7.18 -9.58 13.53
CA ALA A 13 -6.62 -8.34 12.97
C ALA A 13 -7.07 -8.09 11.53
N ALA A 14 -7.10 -9.13 10.69
CA ALA A 14 -7.59 -9.03 9.32
C ALA A 14 -9.08 -8.66 9.27
N LYS A 15 -9.88 -9.13 10.23
CA LYS A 15 -11.30 -8.75 10.33
C LYS A 15 -11.47 -7.32 10.84
N ALA A 16 -10.66 -6.91 11.83
CA ALA A 16 -10.74 -5.58 12.43
C ALA A 16 -10.20 -4.48 11.50
N TYR A 17 -9.19 -4.79 10.68
CA TYR A 17 -8.45 -3.83 9.88
C TYR A 17 -8.36 -4.28 8.43
N SER A 18 -9.47 -4.16 7.70
CA SER A 18 -9.54 -4.53 6.29
C SER A 18 -10.30 -3.50 5.49
N ASN A 19 -9.84 -3.30 4.25
CA ASN A 19 -10.53 -2.50 3.25
C ASN A 19 -11.37 -3.37 2.28
N ARG A 20 -11.52 -4.69 2.52
CA ARG A 20 -12.33 -5.55 1.64
C ARG A 20 -13.77 -5.04 1.54
N GLY A 21 -14.32 -5.05 0.32
CA GLY A 21 -15.69 -4.62 0.04
C GLY A 21 -15.92 -3.11 0.13
N ARG A 22 -14.96 -2.32 0.63
CA ARG A 22 -15.11 -0.87 0.83
C ARG A 22 -15.48 -0.12 -0.45
N TRP A 23 -14.98 -0.58 -1.59
CA TRP A 23 -15.24 0.00 -2.92
C TRP A 23 -16.03 -0.95 -3.84
N GLY A 24 -16.71 -1.94 -3.24
CA GLY A 24 -17.45 -2.98 -3.95
C GLY A 24 -16.77 -4.35 -3.87
N GLU A 25 -17.58 -5.40 -3.97
CA GLU A 25 -17.14 -6.80 -3.85
C GLU A 25 -16.19 -7.24 -4.97
N VAL A 26 -16.31 -6.61 -6.15
CA VAL A 26 -15.52 -6.93 -7.34
C VAL A 26 -14.37 -5.94 -7.57
N ASP A 27 -14.10 -5.06 -6.60
CA ASP A 27 -13.02 -4.07 -6.69
C ASP A 27 -11.63 -4.75 -6.76
N VAL A 28 -10.82 -4.29 -7.70
CA VAL A 28 -9.44 -4.77 -7.93
C VAL A 28 -8.39 -3.68 -7.66
N LEU A 29 -8.81 -2.44 -7.42
CA LEU A 29 -7.91 -1.29 -7.26
C LEU A 29 -7.54 -1.06 -5.79
N GLY A 30 -8.45 -1.35 -4.85
CA GLY A 30 -8.22 -1.16 -3.43
C GLY A 30 -7.91 0.29 -3.08
N THR A 31 -6.87 0.52 -2.29
CA THR A 31 -6.50 1.87 -1.81
C THR A 31 -6.25 2.88 -2.94
N LEU A 32 -5.92 2.43 -4.16
CA LEU A 32 -5.77 3.31 -5.32
C LEU A 32 -7.06 4.09 -5.64
N ASN A 33 -8.23 3.60 -5.22
CA ASN A 33 -9.51 4.32 -5.30
C ASN A 33 -9.53 5.63 -4.48
N SER A 34 -8.51 5.92 -3.69
CA SER A 34 -8.37 7.19 -2.97
C SER A 34 -7.60 8.26 -3.76
N LEU A 35 -7.10 7.94 -4.96
CA LEU A 35 -6.25 8.82 -5.77
C LEU A 35 -7.01 9.27 -7.02
N ASP A 36 -7.93 10.22 -6.85
CA ASP A 36 -8.73 10.76 -7.93
C ASP A 36 -8.09 12.02 -8.56
N GLU A 37 -8.81 12.63 -9.50
CA GLU A 37 -8.38 13.84 -10.20
C GLU A 37 -8.04 15.02 -9.26
N PRO A 38 -8.77 15.27 -8.15
CA PRO A 38 -8.39 16.30 -7.18
C PRO A 38 -7.02 16.03 -6.55
N GLU A 39 -6.73 14.81 -6.11
CA GLU A 39 -5.48 14.42 -5.47
C GLU A 39 -4.31 14.54 -6.46
N ARG A 40 -4.52 14.16 -7.72
CA ARG A 40 -3.52 14.35 -8.80
C ARG A 40 -3.18 15.83 -8.99
N ARG A 41 -4.19 16.70 -9.05
CA ARG A 41 -3.97 18.16 -9.18
C ARG A 41 -3.25 18.74 -7.96
N GLN A 42 -3.62 18.31 -6.75
CA GLN A 42 -2.93 18.73 -5.52
C GLN A 42 -1.45 18.32 -5.54
N GLY A 43 -1.15 17.08 -5.93
CA GLY A 43 0.22 16.60 -6.08
C GLY A 43 1.04 17.42 -7.08
N ALA A 44 0.46 17.74 -8.25
CA ALA A 44 1.11 18.58 -9.26
C ALA A 44 1.39 19.99 -8.74
N ALA A 45 0.49 20.58 -7.95
CA ALA A 45 0.66 21.92 -7.37
C ALA A 45 1.80 22.03 -6.34
N LEU A 46 2.34 20.91 -5.86
CA LEU A 46 3.52 20.89 -4.97
C LEU A 46 4.83 21.14 -5.73
N ILE A 47 4.85 21.01 -7.06
CA ILE A 47 6.06 21.23 -7.87
C ILE A 47 6.34 22.74 -7.94
N ARG A 48 7.45 23.19 -7.34
CA ARG A 48 7.86 24.62 -7.36
C ARG A 48 9.15 24.89 -8.13
N ARG A 49 10.07 23.93 -8.16
CA ARG A 49 11.43 24.10 -8.72
C ARG A 49 11.70 23.25 -9.95
N GLY A 50 10.83 22.27 -10.25
CA GLY A 50 11.01 21.36 -11.39
C GLY A 50 12.19 20.40 -11.29
N VAL A 51 12.78 20.22 -10.10
CA VAL A 51 13.88 19.25 -9.88
C VAL A 51 13.32 17.86 -9.65
N SER A 52 13.89 16.85 -10.31
CA SER A 52 13.49 15.44 -10.16
C SER A 52 14.60 14.59 -9.54
N PHE A 53 14.21 13.65 -8.68
CA PHE A 53 15.10 12.67 -8.05
C PHE A 53 14.59 11.27 -8.38
N SER A 54 15.50 10.36 -8.75
CA SER A 54 15.15 8.94 -8.90
C SER A 54 15.10 8.26 -7.54
N LEU A 55 13.96 7.63 -7.21
CA LEU A 55 13.78 6.82 -6.00
C LEU A 55 13.92 5.31 -6.28
N SER A 56 14.32 4.94 -7.49
CA SER A 56 14.51 3.54 -7.86
C SER A 56 15.79 3.00 -7.23
N GLN A 57 15.72 1.80 -6.66
CA GLN A 57 16.92 1.07 -6.26
C GLN A 57 17.62 0.52 -7.51
N ARG A 58 18.96 0.46 -7.47
CA ARG A 58 19.72 -0.23 -8.50
C ARG A 58 19.41 -1.72 -8.45
N SER A 59 18.93 -2.28 -9.56
CA SER A 59 18.73 -3.72 -9.68
C SER A 59 20.09 -4.43 -9.76
N ASN A 60 20.55 -4.94 -8.62
CA ASN A 60 21.72 -5.81 -8.56
C ASN A 60 21.25 -7.26 -8.33
N PRO A 61 21.61 -8.22 -9.20
CA PRO A 61 21.21 -9.62 -9.04
C PRO A 61 21.65 -10.26 -7.69
N ARG A 62 22.68 -9.73 -7.01
CA ARG A 62 23.11 -10.20 -5.68
C ARG A 62 22.38 -9.57 -4.50
N ASN A 63 21.49 -8.60 -4.73
CA ASN A 63 20.73 -7.91 -3.69
C ASN A 63 19.22 -8.06 -3.95
N LYS A 64 18.75 -9.29 -4.19
CA LYS A 64 17.32 -9.60 -4.14
C LYS A 64 16.97 -9.90 -2.69
N GLY A 65 16.51 -8.89 -1.98
CA GLY A 65 15.93 -9.05 -0.65
C GLY A 65 14.72 -9.96 -0.71
N LEU A 66 14.90 -11.17 -0.16
CA LEU A 66 13.95 -12.11 0.45
C LEU A 66 14.56 -13.51 0.23
N PRO A 67 15.06 -14.20 1.29
CA PRO A 67 15.41 -15.61 1.16
C PRO A 67 14.15 -16.40 0.78
N SER A 68 14.31 -17.35 -0.15
CA SER A 68 13.26 -18.30 -0.57
C SER A 68 12.91 -19.27 0.55
#